data_AF-W4Q6Y0-F1
#
_entry.id   AF-W4Q6Y0-F1
#
_cell.length_a   1.000
_cell.length_b   1.000
_cell.length_c   1.000
_cell.angle_alpha   90.00
_cell.angle_beta   90.00
_cell.angle_gamma   90.00
#
_symmetry.space_group_name_H-M   'P 1'
#
loop_
_entity.id
_entity.type
_entity.pdbx_description
1 polymer ?
#
loop_
_entity_poly.entity_id
_entity_poly.type
_entity_poly.pdbx_seq_one_letter_code
_entity_poly.pdbx_strand_id
1 'polypeptide(L)'
;MMKVKVLDPNGSLSAHERSVVEKVHRLSRAAGLTHMPEVGIYQSPEVNAFATGPSKKRSLVAVSSGLLTVMDDDAVEGVIAHEVAHVANGDMVTMTLLQGVVNTFVVFFSRIAAIIVSRFVRSEMQGIVQFAAIIIFQILFSILGSLVVMAFSRYREFHADRGGADLAGRDKMAHALRSLQAYVERANVKGRTDDSAIQTMKINGNSGMAKLFSSHPDLNERIARLEQR
;
A
#
# COMPACT_ATOMS: atom_id res chain seq x y z
N MET A 1 5.46 -18.59 3.89
CA MET A 1 6.24 -17.51 3.27
C MET A 1 6.02 -17.55 1.77
N MET A 2 5.56 -16.45 1.17
CA MET A 2 5.47 -16.32 -0.29
C MET A 2 6.89 -16.45 -0.87
N LYS A 3 7.17 -17.50 -1.65
CA LYS A 3 8.47 -17.68 -2.30
C LYS A 3 8.50 -16.82 -3.56
N VAL A 4 9.09 -15.63 -3.46
CA VAL A 4 9.37 -14.78 -4.63
C VAL A 4 10.58 -15.32 -5.35
N LYS A 5 10.42 -15.69 -6.63
CA LYS A 5 11.53 -16.00 -7.53
C LYS A 5 12.04 -14.68 -8.10
N VAL A 6 13.15 -14.19 -7.57
CA VAL A 6 13.86 -13.03 -8.14
C VAL A 6 14.48 -13.43 -9.47
N LEU A 7 14.23 -12.63 -10.50
CA LEU A 7 14.67 -12.87 -11.87
C LEU A 7 16.02 -12.19 -12.08
N ASP A 8 17.00 -12.95 -12.59
CA ASP A 8 18.28 -12.40 -13.04
C ASP A 8 18.13 -11.90 -14.49
N PRO A 9 18.25 -10.58 -14.74
CA PRO A 9 18.15 -10.02 -16.10
C PRO A 9 19.19 -10.57 -17.09
N ASN A 10 20.34 -11.03 -16.59
CA ASN A 10 21.42 -11.60 -17.41
C ASN A 10 21.35 -13.14 -17.49
N GLY A 11 20.41 -13.75 -16.78
CA GLY A 11 20.24 -15.20 -16.72
C GLY A 11 19.37 -15.77 -17.85
N SER A 12 19.10 -17.08 -17.76
CA SER A 12 18.13 -17.74 -18.63
C SER A 12 16.71 -17.46 -18.14
N LEU A 13 16.04 -16.53 -18.80
CA LEU A 13 14.64 -16.16 -18.55
C LEU A 13 13.75 -16.65 -19.70
N SER A 14 12.55 -17.13 -19.36
CA SER A 14 11.49 -17.33 -20.35
C SER A 14 11.10 -15.99 -21.00
N ALA A 15 10.49 -16.04 -22.19
CA ALA A 15 10.03 -14.83 -22.89
C ALA A 15 9.08 -13.98 -22.02
N HIS A 16 8.23 -14.65 -21.24
CA HIS A 16 7.28 -14.00 -20.35
C HIS A 16 7.98 -13.31 -19.16
N GLU A 17 8.92 -14.00 -18.49
CA GLU A 17 9.74 -13.41 -17.42
C GLU A 17 10.55 -12.21 -17.93
N ARG A 18 11.14 -12.32 -19.13
CA ARG A 18 11.88 -11.24 -19.76
C ARG A 18 10.99 -10.02 -20.04
N SER A 19 9.76 -10.23 -20.53
CA SER A 19 8.81 -9.13 -20.77
C SER A 19 8.48 -8.36 -19.49
N VAL A 20 8.29 -9.06 -18.36
CA VAL A 20 8.04 -8.42 -17.06
C VAL A 20 9.25 -7.59 -16.62
N VAL A 21 10.46 -8.15 -16.69
CA VAL A 21 11.70 -7.44 -16.37
C VAL A 21 11.87 -6.18 -17.22
N GLU A 22 11.66 -6.29 -18.53
CA GLU A 22 11.78 -5.18 -19.47
C GLU A 22 10.77 -4.06 -19.17
N LYS A 23 9.50 -4.40 -18.88
CA LYS A 23 8.47 -3.43 -18.48
C LYS A 23 8.87 -2.69 -17.22
N VAL A 24 9.21 -3.41 -16.15
CA VAL A 24 9.62 -2.81 -14.87
C VAL A 24 10.82 -1.89 -15.08
N HIS A 25 11.85 -2.34 -15.78
CA HIS A 25 13.06 -1.55 -16.02
C HIS A 25 12.79 -0.31 -16.90
N ARG A 26 11.97 -0.44 -17.94
CA ARG A 26 11.59 0.70 -18.81
C ARG A 26 10.82 1.75 -18.03
N LEU A 27 9.81 1.34 -17.27
CA LEU A 27 9.00 2.25 -16.44
C LEU A 27 9.85 2.87 -15.32
N SER A 28 10.76 2.10 -14.71
CA SER A 28 11.68 2.60 -13.68
C SER A 28 12.60 3.70 -14.21
N ARG A 29 13.14 3.53 -15.42
CA ARG A 29 13.93 4.59 -16.09
C ARG A 29 13.10 5.82 -16.39
N ALA A 30 11.88 5.64 -16.90
CA ALA A 30 10.96 6.75 -17.16
C ALA A 30 10.59 7.51 -15.87
N ALA A 31 10.52 6.80 -14.73
CA ALA A 31 10.31 7.37 -13.41
C ALA A 31 11.55 8.04 -12.80
N GLY A 32 12.68 8.09 -13.51
CA GLY A 32 13.92 8.72 -13.06
C GLY A 32 14.72 7.89 -12.05
N LEU A 33 14.44 6.58 -11.91
CA LEU A 33 15.24 5.71 -11.05
C LEU A 33 16.61 5.46 -11.69
N THR A 34 17.67 5.73 -10.94
CA THR A 34 19.06 5.49 -11.37
C THR A 34 19.51 4.05 -11.17
N HIS A 35 18.83 3.31 -10.30
CA HIS A 35 19.07 1.89 -10.04
C HIS A 35 17.77 1.15 -10.32
N MET A 36 17.84 0.07 -11.09
CA MET A 36 16.66 -0.72 -11.41
C MET A 36 16.27 -1.57 -10.20
N PRO A 37 14.98 -1.66 -9.86
CA PRO A 37 14.52 -2.59 -8.84
C PRO A 37 14.79 -4.03 -9.28
N GLU A 38 15.00 -4.91 -8.30
CA GLU A 38 14.89 -6.35 -8.53
C GLU A 38 13.47 -6.66 -9.01
N VAL A 39 13.34 -7.67 -9.87
CA VAL A 39 12.04 -8.09 -10.41
C VAL A 39 11.76 -9.50 -9.98
N GLY A 40 10.59 -9.71 -9.38
CA GLY A 40 10.18 -11.01 -8.85
C GLY A 40 8.89 -11.52 -9.46
N ILE A 41 8.79 -12.83 -9.62
CA ILE A 41 7.50 -13.50 -9.85
C ILE A 41 7.27 -14.48 -8.71
N TYR A 42 6.08 -14.48 -8.12
CA TYR A 42 5.69 -15.45 -7.10
C TYR A 42 4.47 -16.24 -7.52
N GLN A 43 4.47 -17.52 -7.15
CA GLN A 43 3.38 -18.42 -7.52
C GLN A 43 2.20 -18.23 -6.56
N SER A 44 1.16 -17.57 -7.06
CA SER A 44 -0.11 -17.38 -6.37
C SER A 44 -1.22 -17.22 -7.39
N PRO A 45 -2.39 -17.86 -7.22
CA PRO A 45 -3.55 -17.66 -8.09
C PRO A 45 -4.21 -16.29 -7.90
N GLU A 46 -3.89 -15.57 -6.82
CA GLU A 46 -4.40 -14.23 -6.55
C GLU A 46 -3.85 -13.23 -7.58
N VAL A 47 -4.68 -12.26 -8.00
CA VAL A 47 -4.28 -11.15 -8.86
C VAL A 47 -3.67 -10.06 -7.99
N ASN A 48 -2.33 -10.00 -7.94
CA ASN A 48 -1.62 -9.11 -7.03
C ASN A 48 -0.21 -8.75 -7.53
N ALA A 49 0.27 -7.57 -7.14
CA ALA A 49 1.63 -7.09 -7.32
C ALA A 49 2.01 -6.24 -6.11
N PHE A 50 3.30 -6.12 -5.81
CA PHE A 50 3.76 -5.23 -4.76
C PHE A 50 5.19 -4.75 -4.99
N ALA A 51 5.47 -3.54 -4.52
CA ALA A 51 6.81 -3.01 -4.34
C ALA A 51 7.25 -3.07 -2.86
N THR A 52 8.51 -3.47 -2.63
CA THR A 52 9.13 -3.45 -1.29
C THR A 52 10.61 -3.09 -1.35
N GLY A 53 11.19 -2.71 -0.21
CA GLY A 53 12.62 -2.44 -0.09
C GLY A 53 12.98 -1.29 0.85
N PRO A 54 14.20 -1.29 1.41
CA PRO A 54 14.66 -0.25 2.35
C PRO A 54 15.00 1.08 1.69
N SER A 55 15.09 1.16 0.36
CA SER A 55 15.37 2.42 -0.35
C SER A 55 15.05 2.31 -1.84
N LYS A 56 14.98 3.44 -2.55
CA LYS A 56 14.83 3.44 -4.02
C LYS A 56 15.92 2.62 -4.73
N LYS A 57 17.16 2.63 -4.20
CA LYS A 57 18.32 1.90 -4.74
C LYS A 57 18.30 0.40 -4.48
N ARG A 58 17.55 -0.04 -3.47
CA ARG A 58 17.42 -1.43 -3.04
C ARG A 58 15.94 -1.73 -2.88
N SER A 59 15.29 -1.95 -4.01
CA SER A 59 13.86 -2.19 -4.11
C SER A 59 13.58 -3.40 -4.98
N LEU A 60 12.43 -4.02 -4.76
CA LEU A 60 11.92 -5.19 -5.46
C LEU A 60 10.50 -4.87 -5.91
N VAL A 61 10.19 -5.11 -7.18
CA VAL A 61 8.83 -5.15 -7.71
C VAL A 61 8.50 -6.60 -8.02
N ALA A 62 7.46 -7.13 -7.38
CA ALA A 62 7.03 -8.51 -7.54
C ALA A 62 5.62 -8.59 -8.09
N VAL A 63 5.38 -9.53 -9.00
CA VAL A 63 4.06 -9.82 -9.59
C VAL A 63 3.66 -11.27 -9.36
N SER A 64 2.39 -11.53 -9.13
CA SER A 64 1.89 -12.90 -8.98
C SER A 64 1.69 -13.57 -10.35
N SER A 65 1.76 -14.90 -10.39
CA SER A 65 1.36 -15.64 -11.60
C SER A 65 -0.12 -15.49 -11.92
N GLY A 66 -0.98 -15.31 -10.92
CA GLY A 66 -2.40 -14.99 -11.08
C GLY A 66 -2.63 -13.67 -11.82
N LEU A 67 -1.90 -12.60 -11.46
CA LEU A 67 -1.95 -11.31 -12.16
C LEU A 67 -1.66 -11.49 -13.65
N LEU A 68 -0.54 -12.17 -13.95
CA LEU A 68 -0.05 -12.37 -15.31
C LEU A 68 -0.94 -13.30 -16.16
N THR A 69 -1.72 -14.18 -15.51
CA THR A 69 -2.62 -15.12 -16.19
C THR A 69 -4.00 -14.51 -16.42
N VAL A 70 -4.48 -13.68 -15.49
CA VAL A 70 -5.86 -13.17 -15.48
C VAL A 70 -5.98 -11.82 -16.20
N MET A 71 -4.98 -10.95 -16.06
CA MET A 71 -5.00 -9.61 -16.65
C MET A 71 -4.31 -9.59 -18.01
N ASP A 72 -4.80 -8.75 -18.92
CA ASP A 72 -4.13 -8.49 -20.19
C ASP A 72 -2.88 -7.61 -20.03
N ASP A 73 -2.10 -7.50 -21.11
CA ASP A 73 -0.79 -6.85 -21.09
C ASP A 73 -0.84 -5.38 -20.69
N ASP A 74 -1.86 -4.65 -21.16
CA ASP A 74 -2.03 -3.22 -20.86
C ASP A 74 -2.40 -3.01 -19.39
N ALA A 75 -3.26 -3.88 -18.86
CA ALA A 75 -3.64 -3.85 -17.45
C ALA A 75 -2.45 -4.22 -16.54
N VAL A 76 -1.65 -5.23 -16.92
CA VAL A 76 -0.41 -5.60 -16.21
C VAL A 76 0.58 -4.44 -16.23
N GLU A 77 0.75 -3.78 -17.37
CA GLU A 77 1.65 -2.63 -17.49
C GLU A 77 1.20 -1.46 -16.59
N GLY A 78 -0.11 -1.19 -16.52
CA GLY A 78 -0.68 -0.20 -15.61
C GLY A 78 -0.41 -0.52 -14.13
N VAL A 79 -0.61 -1.78 -13.71
CA VAL A 79 -0.30 -2.22 -12.34
C VAL A 79 1.19 -2.09 -12.04
N ILE A 80 2.07 -2.52 -12.94
CA ILE A 80 3.52 -2.39 -12.75
C ILE A 80 3.92 -0.90 -12.65
N ALA A 81 3.32 -0.04 -13.47
CA ALA A 81 3.61 1.40 -13.43
C ALA A 81 3.23 2.03 -12.09
N HIS A 82 2.11 1.62 -11.49
CA HIS A 82 1.70 2.01 -10.15
C HIS A 82 2.73 1.56 -9.09
N GLU A 83 3.18 0.30 -9.12
CA GLU A 83 4.20 -0.21 -8.19
C GLU A 83 5.55 0.50 -8.35
N VAL A 84 5.96 0.77 -9.59
CA VAL A 84 7.16 1.56 -9.88
C VAL A 84 7.02 2.99 -9.35
N ALA A 85 5.83 3.60 -9.45
CA ALA A 85 5.59 4.92 -8.88
C ALA A 85 5.77 4.92 -7.36
N HIS A 86 5.33 3.88 -6.63
CA HIS A 86 5.62 3.73 -5.20
C HIS A 86 7.12 3.68 -4.90
N VAL A 87 7.90 2.94 -5.70
CA VAL A 87 9.37 2.91 -5.57
C VAL A 87 9.96 4.30 -5.83
N ALA A 88 9.55 4.95 -6.91
CA ALA A 88 10.02 6.28 -7.30
C ALA A 88 9.68 7.35 -6.26
N ASN A 89 8.53 7.26 -5.60
CA ASN A 89 8.11 8.17 -4.53
C ASN A 89 8.83 7.89 -3.20
N GLY A 90 9.41 6.69 -3.02
CA GLY A 90 10.07 6.31 -1.76
C GLY A 90 9.08 5.98 -0.66
N ASP A 91 7.93 5.43 -1.06
CA ASP A 91 6.76 5.29 -0.22
C ASP A 91 7.02 4.33 0.97
N MET A 92 7.62 3.17 0.72
CA MET A 92 7.91 2.17 1.77
C MET A 92 8.64 2.76 2.99
N VAL A 93 9.70 3.54 2.74
CA VAL A 93 10.49 4.19 3.79
C VAL A 93 9.69 5.30 4.45
N THR A 94 9.03 6.14 3.66
CA THR A 94 8.29 7.31 4.18
C THR A 94 7.16 6.89 5.12
N MET A 95 6.42 5.83 4.80
CA MET A 95 5.37 5.31 5.70
C MET A 95 5.94 4.72 6.98
N THR A 96 7.06 4.01 6.90
CA THR A 96 7.74 3.46 8.08
C THR A 96 8.21 4.60 9.01
N LEU A 97 8.80 5.66 8.44
CA LEU A 97 9.21 6.84 9.18
C LEU A 97 8.00 7.57 9.79
N LEU A 98 6.93 7.76 9.01
CA LEU A 98 5.70 8.38 9.50
C LEU A 98 5.12 7.61 10.69
N GLN A 99 5.04 6.28 10.58
CA GLN A 99 4.53 5.43 11.65
C GLN A 99 5.38 5.55 12.92
N GLY A 100 6.71 5.59 12.77
CA GLY A 100 7.64 5.83 13.88
C GLY A 100 7.39 7.17 14.57
N VAL A 101 7.33 8.25 13.78
CA VAL A 101 7.09 9.61 14.29
C VAL A 101 5.74 9.71 14.99
N VAL A 102 4.67 9.17 14.40
CA VAL A 102 3.33 9.16 15.00
C VAL A 102 3.33 8.40 16.32
N ASN A 103 3.94 7.21 16.37
CA ASN A 103 4.03 6.43 17.60
C ASN A 103 4.82 7.17 18.70
N THR A 104 5.92 7.84 18.35
CA THR A 104 6.68 8.67 19.29
C THR A 104 5.81 9.78 19.87
N PHE A 105 5.04 10.50 19.06
CA PHE A 105 4.13 11.54 19.54
C PHE A 105 3.03 10.98 20.44
N VAL A 106 2.44 9.85 20.06
CA VAL A 106 1.44 9.16 20.89
C VAL A 106 2.01 8.87 22.27
N VAL A 107 3.17 8.22 22.37
CA VAL A 107 3.78 7.87 23.66
C VAL A 107 4.17 9.12 24.45
N PHE A 108 4.78 10.11 23.79
CA PHE A 108 5.26 11.34 24.42
C PHE A 108 4.11 12.16 25.02
N PHE A 109 3.08 12.47 24.21
CA PHE A 109 1.96 13.28 24.69
C PHE A 109 1.09 12.53 25.69
N SER A 110 0.94 11.21 25.57
CA SER A 110 0.20 10.42 26.56
C SER A 110 0.82 10.52 27.95
N ARG A 111 2.15 10.48 28.02
CA ARG A 111 2.89 10.62 29.28
C ARG A 111 2.74 12.02 29.87
N ILE A 112 2.86 13.07 29.04
CA ILE A 112 2.66 14.46 29.50
C ILE A 112 1.24 14.67 30.04
N ALA A 113 0.23 14.26 29.27
CA ALA A 113 -1.16 14.39 29.66
C ALA A 113 -1.47 13.61 30.96
N ALA A 114 -0.93 12.40 31.11
CA ALA A 114 -1.08 11.61 32.32
C ALA A 114 -0.42 12.24 33.56
N ILE A 115 0.77 12.84 33.41
CA ILE A 115 1.44 13.58 34.49
C ILE A 115 0.62 14.81 34.90
N ILE A 116 0.04 15.53 33.93
CA ILE A 116 -0.80 16.69 34.20
C ILE A 116 -2.05 16.26 34.98
N VAL A 117 -2.76 15.24 34.51
CA VAL A 117 -3.98 14.73 35.17
C VAL A 117 -3.69 14.21 36.58
N SER A 118 -2.59 13.48 36.78
CA SER A 118 -2.28 12.89 38.09
C SER A 118 -1.99 13.94 39.17
N ARG A 119 -1.52 15.14 38.80
CA ARG A 119 -1.30 16.27 39.72
C ARG A 119 -2.57 16.85 40.32
N PHE A 120 -3.73 16.63 39.71
CA PHE A 120 -5.01 17.11 40.21
C PHE A 120 -5.68 16.14 41.19
N VAL A 121 -5.04 15.01 41.49
CA VAL A 121 -5.58 13.99 42.41
C VAL A 121 -4.72 13.92 43.67
N ARG A 122 -5.31 13.39 44.75
CA ARG A 122 -4.62 13.14 46.02
C ARG A 122 -3.37 12.29 45.80
N SER A 123 -2.31 12.59 46.56
CA SER A 123 -0.99 11.94 46.47
C SER A 123 -1.05 10.41 46.59
N GLU A 124 -1.91 9.90 47.47
CA GLU A 124 -2.17 8.47 47.69
C GLU A 124 -2.70 7.73 46.44
N MET A 125 -3.41 8.43 45.54
CA MET A 125 -3.96 7.87 44.30
C MET A 125 -3.13 8.24 43.06
N GLN A 126 -2.12 9.09 43.19
CA GLN A 126 -1.42 9.71 42.07
C GLN A 126 -0.79 8.67 41.13
N GLY A 127 -0.15 7.64 41.67
CA GLY A 127 0.49 6.59 40.87
C GLY A 127 -0.51 5.76 40.05
N ILE A 128 -1.63 5.38 40.66
CA ILE A 128 -2.70 4.61 40.02
C ILE A 128 -3.36 5.45 38.92
N VAL A 129 -3.68 6.70 39.22
CA VAL A 129 -4.29 7.64 38.26
C VAL A 129 -3.34 7.90 37.10
N GLN A 130 -2.05 8.12 37.36
CA GLN A 130 -1.08 8.34 36.29
C GLN A 130 -0.99 7.12 35.36
N PHE A 131 -0.91 5.91 35.92
CA PHE A 131 -0.87 4.69 35.12
C PHE A 131 -2.14 4.51 34.27
N ALA A 132 -3.32 4.67 34.88
CA ALA A 132 -4.58 4.58 34.15
C ALA A 132 -4.70 5.67 33.07
N ALA A 133 -4.28 6.90 33.38
CA ALA A 133 -4.30 8.01 32.43
C ALA A 133 -3.34 7.78 31.25
N ILE A 134 -2.17 7.17 31.45
CA ILE A 134 -1.26 6.80 30.34
C ILE A 134 -1.98 5.89 29.35
N ILE A 135 -2.65 4.84 29.85
CA ILE A 135 -3.37 3.89 28.98
C ILE A 135 -4.49 4.60 28.21
N ILE A 136 -5.30 5.40 28.90
CA ILE A 136 -6.42 6.12 28.30
C ILE A 136 -5.93 7.09 27.21
N PHE A 137 -4.95 7.93 27.52
CA PHE A 137 -4.41 8.88 26.55
C PHE A 137 -3.69 8.20 25.41
N GLN A 138 -3.02 7.07 25.66
CA GLN A 138 -2.35 6.30 24.61
C GLN A 138 -3.36 5.72 23.63
N ILE A 139 -4.49 5.19 24.09
CA ILE A 139 -5.58 4.74 23.22
C ILE A 139 -6.13 5.93 22.43
N LEU A 140 -6.44 7.04 23.10
CA LEU A 140 -7.02 8.22 22.46
C LEU A 140 -6.09 8.80 21.37
N PHE A 141 -4.82 9.02 21.69
CA PHE A 141 -3.85 9.56 20.75
C PHE A 141 -3.48 8.54 19.67
N SER A 142 -3.53 7.23 19.93
CA SER A 142 -3.37 6.22 18.87
C SER A 142 -4.49 6.30 17.84
N ILE A 143 -5.74 6.53 18.27
CA ILE A 143 -6.88 6.74 17.37
C ILE A 143 -6.69 8.02 16.55
N LEU A 144 -6.23 9.12 17.16
CA LEU A 144 -5.94 10.34 16.42
C LEU A 144 -4.76 10.18 15.45
N GLY A 145 -3.71 9.48 15.88
CA GLY A 145 -2.54 9.20 15.06
C GLY A 145 -2.86 8.32 13.86
N SER A 146 -3.74 7.32 14.03
CA SER A 146 -4.15 6.46 12.92
C SER A 146 -4.87 7.24 11.82
N LEU A 147 -5.65 8.28 12.15
CA LEU A 147 -6.28 9.17 11.16
C LEU A 147 -5.25 9.81 10.23
N VAL A 148 -4.12 10.27 10.78
CA VAL A 148 -3.02 10.87 10.00
C VAL A 148 -2.38 9.82 9.09
N VAL A 149 -2.09 8.64 9.64
CA VAL A 149 -1.49 7.52 8.89
C VAL A 149 -2.39 7.08 7.75
N MET A 150 -3.70 6.93 8.00
CA MET A 150 -4.71 6.57 7.00
C MET A 150 -4.86 7.64 5.92
N ALA A 151 -4.85 8.92 6.28
CA ALA A 151 -4.90 10.01 5.31
C ALA A 151 -3.67 10.01 4.40
N PHE A 152 -2.47 9.80 4.96
CA PHE A 152 -1.24 9.72 4.18
C PHE A 152 -1.19 8.46 3.30
N SER A 153 -1.68 7.33 3.79
CA SER A 153 -1.83 6.10 3.00
C SER A 153 -2.64 6.37 1.73
N ARG A 154 -3.84 6.96 1.88
CA ARG A 154 -4.68 7.32 0.72
C ARG A 154 -4.02 8.32 -0.22
N TYR A 155 -3.36 9.34 0.33
CA TYR A 155 -2.63 10.33 -0.48
C TYR A 155 -1.61 9.65 -1.41
N ARG A 156 -0.81 8.72 -0.87
CA ARG A 156 0.19 7.97 -1.65
C ARG A 156 -0.42 7.15 -2.76
N GLU A 157 -1.53 6.48 -2.52
CA GLU A 157 -2.21 5.66 -3.53
C GLU A 157 -2.65 6.51 -4.72
N PHE A 158 -3.28 7.67 -4.46
CA PHE A 158 -3.65 8.60 -5.53
C PHE A 158 -2.44 9.18 -6.25
N HIS A 159 -1.35 9.44 -5.51
CA HIS A 159 -0.10 9.92 -6.09
C HIS A 159 0.56 8.84 -6.97
N ALA A 160 0.49 7.58 -6.58
CA ALA A 160 0.98 6.44 -7.34
C ALA A 160 0.09 6.14 -8.57
N ASP A 161 -1.23 6.29 -8.49
CA ASP A 161 -2.12 6.23 -9.66
C ASP A 161 -1.78 7.30 -10.69
N ARG A 162 -1.52 8.53 -10.21
CA ARG A 162 -1.08 9.63 -11.05
C ARG A 162 0.26 9.32 -11.72
N GLY A 163 1.24 8.84 -10.93
CA GLY A 163 2.55 8.44 -11.44
C GLY A 163 2.44 7.28 -12.44
N GLY A 164 1.63 6.27 -12.17
CA GLY A 164 1.38 5.14 -13.06
C GLY A 164 0.78 5.58 -14.39
N ALA A 165 -0.17 6.52 -14.36
CA ALA A 165 -0.74 7.12 -15.56
C ALA A 165 0.25 7.97 -16.35
N ASP A 166 1.13 8.71 -15.67
CA ASP A 166 2.20 9.49 -16.31
C ASP A 166 3.27 8.58 -16.94
N LEU A 167 3.45 7.35 -16.44
CA LEU A 167 4.48 6.39 -16.89
C LEU A 167 3.99 5.41 -17.98
N ALA A 168 2.81 4.81 -17.81
CA ALA A 168 2.25 3.81 -18.73
C ALA A 168 1.13 4.38 -19.62
N GLY A 169 0.67 5.59 -19.34
CA GLY A 169 -0.48 6.21 -20.00
C GLY A 169 -1.76 6.06 -19.17
N ARG A 170 -2.59 7.09 -19.23
CA ARG A 170 -3.87 7.18 -18.51
C ARG A 170 -4.81 6.03 -18.88
N ASP A 171 -4.88 5.65 -20.16
CA ASP A 171 -5.78 4.60 -20.63
C ASP A 171 -5.42 3.24 -20.03
N LYS A 172 -4.13 2.90 -19.98
CA LYS A 172 -3.64 1.65 -19.38
C LYS A 172 -3.88 1.62 -17.87
N MET A 173 -3.64 2.72 -17.18
CA MET A 173 -3.88 2.81 -15.73
C MET A 173 -5.37 2.69 -15.39
N ALA A 174 -6.24 3.38 -16.14
CA ALA A 174 -7.69 3.25 -15.97
C ALA A 174 -8.20 1.84 -16.29
N HIS A 175 -7.68 1.23 -17.36
CA HIS A 175 -7.98 -0.14 -17.75
C HIS A 175 -7.53 -1.16 -16.68
N ALA A 176 -6.35 -0.96 -16.09
CA ALA A 176 -5.87 -1.76 -14.97
C ALA A 176 -6.82 -1.73 -13.76
N LEU A 177 -7.24 -0.52 -13.34
CA LEU A 177 -8.17 -0.36 -12.21
C LEU A 177 -9.54 -0.99 -12.49
N ARG A 178 -10.10 -0.81 -13.70
CA ARG A 178 -11.37 -1.44 -14.09
C ARG A 178 -11.26 -2.96 -14.17
N SER A 179 -10.13 -3.49 -14.64
CA SER A 179 -9.87 -4.92 -14.70
C SER A 179 -9.77 -5.54 -13.30
N LEU A 180 -9.11 -4.85 -12.36
CA LEU A 180 -9.08 -5.23 -10.95
C LEU A 180 -10.49 -5.21 -10.33
N GLN A 181 -11.27 -4.16 -10.58
CA GLN A 181 -12.65 -4.05 -10.11
C GLN A 181 -13.51 -5.24 -10.58
N ALA A 182 -13.47 -5.52 -11.89
CA ALA A 182 -14.20 -6.64 -12.48
C ALA A 182 -13.77 -8.00 -11.89
N TYR A 183 -12.48 -8.18 -11.60
CA TYR A 183 -11.98 -9.38 -10.94
C TYR A 183 -12.55 -9.53 -9.53
N VAL A 184 -12.49 -8.48 -8.72
CA VAL A 184 -13.01 -8.46 -7.34
C VAL A 184 -14.52 -8.76 -7.30
N GLU A 185 -15.28 -8.12 -8.18
CA GLU A 185 -16.73 -8.34 -8.29
C GLU A 185 -17.06 -9.80 -8.62
N ARG A 186 -16.37 -10.39 -9.61
CA ARG A 186 -16.56 -11.80 -9.98
C ARG A 186 -16.18 -12.76 -8.87
N ALA A 187 -15.11 -12.49 -8.14
CA ALA A 187 -14.67 -13.34 -7.03
C ALA A 187 -15.65 -13.27 -5.84
N ASN A 188 -16.22 -12.09 -5.58
CA ASN A 188 -17.29 -11.91 -4.59
C ASN A 188 -18.54 -12.73 -4.91
N VAL A 189 -18.99 -12.73 -6.17
CA VAL A 189 -20.15 -13.51 -6.62
C VAL A 189 -19.91 -15.01 -6.46
N LYS A 190 -18.67 -15.48 -6.62
CA LYS A 190 -18.29 -16.89 -6.48
C LYS A 190 -18.05 -17.34 -5.03
N GLY A 191 -18.28 -16.49 -4.03
CA GLY A 191 -18.05 -16.83 -2.62
C GLY A 191 -16.59 -17.10 -2.26
N ARG A 192 -15.63 -16.68 -3.10
CA ARG A 192 -14.18 -16.85 -2.87
C ARG A 192 -13.68 -15.72 -1.97
N THR A 193 -14.18 -15.68 -0.73
CA THR A 193 -13.89 -14.60 0.22
C THR A 193 -12.57 -14.77 0.97
N ASP A 194 -11.86 -15.88 0.75
CA ASP A 194 -10.58 -16.19 1.39
C ASP A 194 -9.35 -15.64 0.65
N ASP A 195 -9.53 -15.04 -0.53
CA ASP A 195 -8.44 -14.35 -1.23
C ASP A 195 -8.05 -13.08 -0.46
N SER A 196 -6.82 -13.03 0.03
CA SER A 196 -6.33 -11.97 0.91
C SER A 196 -6.31 -10.60 0.21
N ALA A 197 -5.98 -10.58 -1.10
CA ALA A 197 -6.05 -9.39 -1.96
C ALA A 197 -7.48 -8.84 -2.07
N ILE A 198 -8.48 -9.72 -2.09
CA ILE A 198 -9.90 -9.35 -2.10
C ILE A 198 -10.34 -8.87 -0.72
N GLN A 199 -9.85 -9.47 0.37
CA GLN A 199 -10.15 -8.99 1.72
C GLN A 199 -9.64 -7.57 1.96
N THR A 200 -8.44 -7.23 1.49
CA THR A 200 -7.91 -5.86 1.55
C THR A 200 -8.78 -4.86 0.77
N MET A 201 -9.40 -5.28 -0.34
CA MET A 201 -10.32 -4.45 -1.15
C MET A 201 -11.79 -4.46 -0.67
N LYS A 202 -12.25 -5.52 0.00
CA LYS A 202 -13.66 -5.74 0.43
C LYS A 202 -14.09 -4.93 1.64
N ILE A 203 -13.17 -4.34 2.39
CA ILE A 203 -13.50 -3.52 3.56
C ILE A 203 -14.41 -2.31 3.19
N ASN A 204 -14.58 -2.01 1.89
CA ASN A 204 -15.43 -0.92 1.41
C ASN A 204 -16.94 -1.23 1.19
N GLY A 205 -17.38 -2.49 1.27
CA GLY A 205 -18.74 -2.85 0.84
C GLY A 205 -19.86 -2.62 1.85
N ASN A 206 -19.59 -2.59 3.16
CA ASN A 206 -20.60 -2.39 4.20
C ASN A 206 -20.00 -1.79 5.49
N SER A 207 -20.69 -0.80 6.05
CA SER A 207 -20.45 -0.14 7.34
C SER A 207 -19.42 1.01 7.36
N GLY A 208 -19.90 2.21 7.72
CA GLY A 208 -19.14 3.47 7.79
C GLY A 208 -17.95 3.50 8.78
N MET A 209 -17.72 2.42 9.54
CA MET A 209 -16.53 2.26 10.38
C MET A 209 -15.39 1.50 9.69
N ALA A 210 -15.68 0.73 8.64
CA ALA A 210 -14.71 -0.06 7.88
C ALA A 210 -13.84 0.82 6.96
N LYS A 211 -14.41 1.94 6.48
CA LYS A 211 -13.74 2.94 5.62
C LYS A 211 -12.49 3.59 6.23
N LEU A 212 -12.33 3.49 7.56
CA LEU A 212 -11.18 4.01 8.28
C LEU A 212 -9.98 3.05 8.20
N PHE A 213 -10.16 1.75 8.04
CA PHE A 213 -9.05 0.77 8.09
C PHE A 213 -8.64 0.17 6.74
N SER A 214 -9.16 0.70 5.62
CA SER A 214 -8.68 0.32 4.29
C SER A 214 -7.36 1.04 3.98
N SER A 215 -6.31 0.29 3.68
CA SER A 215 -5.02 0.84 3.22
C SER A 215 -5.14 1.46 1.82
N HIS A 216 -6.11 1.01 1.00
CA HIS A 216 -6.36 1.51 -0.35
C HIS A 216 -7.71 2.26 -0.46
N PRO A 217 -7.76 3.40 -1.16
CA PRO A 217 -9.02 4.05 -1.53
C PRO A 217 -9.93 3.14 -2.38
N ASP A 218 -11.21 3.50 -2.46
CA ASP A 218 -12.15 2.80 -3.32
C ASP A 218 -11.72 2.84 -4.79
N LEU A 219 -11.86 1.72 -5.52
CA LEU A 219 -11.49 1.66 -6.94
C LEU A 219 -12.28 2.68 -7.77
N ASN A 220 -13.56 2.91 -7.47
CA ASN A 220 -14.35 3.92 -8.18
C ASN A 220 -13.81 5.33 -7.93
N GLU A 221 -13.36 5.63 -6.70
CA GLU A 221 -12.75 6.93 -6.38
C GLU A 221 -11.43 7.12 -7.13
N ARG A 222 -10.60 6.08 -7.21
CA ARG A 222 -9.33 6.11 -7.95
C ARG A 222 -9.56 6.34 -9.44
N ILE A 223 -10.49 5.61 -10.05
CA ILE A 223 -10.88 5.76 -11.46
C ILE A 223 -11.41 7.17 -11.72
N ALA A 224 -12.36 7.64 -10.91
CA ALA A 224 -12.95 8.97 -11.07
C ALA A 224 -11.91 10.09 -11.00
N ARG A 225 -10.97 10.03 -10.04
CA ARG A 225 -9.89 11.02 -9.95
C ARG A 225 -8.92 10.96 -11.12
N LEU A 226 -8.63 9.76 -11.61
CA LEU A 226 -7.79 9.58 -12.79
C LEU A 226 -8.46 10.14 -14.05
N GLU A 227 -9.78 10.04 -14.14
CA GLU A 227 -10.55 10.46 -15.32
C GLU A 227 -10.79 11.97 -15.42
N GLN A 228 -10.78 12.68 -14.29
CA GLN A 228 -11.01 14.13 -14.23
C GLN A 228 -9.82 14.98 -14.67
N ARG A 229 -8.69 14.37 -15.04
CA ARG A 229 -7.45 15.05 -15.41
C ARG A 229 -7.28 15.15 -16.91
#